data_AF-A0A4Y2QPA7-F1
#
_entry.id   AF-A0A4Y2QPA7-F1
#
_cell.length_a   1.000
_cell.length_b   1.000
_cell.length_c   1.000
_cell.angle_alpha   90.00
_cell.angle_beta   90.00
_cell.angle_gamma   90.00
#
_symmetry.space_group_name_H-M   'P 1'
#
loop_
_entity.id
_entity.type
_entity.pdbx_description
1 polymer ?
#
loop_
_entity_poly.entity_id
_entity_poly.type
_entity_poly.pdbx_seq_one_letter_code
_entity_poly.pdbx_strand_id
1 'polypeptide(L)'
;MSTIPVSVSPHETLNTSKGVITCGELFHVPLDGITEKLQSQGVSHVRCITIRRDGQLLNTKHLILTFSSHVLPDYVKAGYMRLSLRPCIPNPLRCFKCVSGILKLPAAGH
;
A
#
# COMPACT_ATOMS: atom_id res chain seq x y z
N MET A 1 -25.51 10.91 -39.65
CA MET A 1 -25.15 10.98 -38.21
C MET A 1 -23.95 10.08 -38.01
N SER A 2 -22.75 10.66 -37.96
CA SER A 2 -21.50 9.89 -37.87
C SER A 2 -21.13 9.68 -36.40
N THR A 3 -21.15 8.43 -35.93
CA THR A 3 -20.72 8.07 -34.58
C THR A 3 -19.21 7.84 -34.59
N ILE A 4 -18.46 8.78 -34.02
CA ILE A 4 -17.02 8.62 -33.79
C ILE A 4 -16.85 7.65 -32.60
N PRO A 5 -16.09 6.56 -32.73
CA PRO A 5 -15.83 5.66 -31.62
C PRO A 5 -14.91 6.36 -30.60
N VAL A 6 -15.44 6.61 -29.40
CA VAL A 6 -14.67 7.13 -28.27
C VAL A 6 -14.17 5.93 -27.45
N SER A 7 -12.85 5.86 -27.23
CA SER A 7 -12.22 4.87 -26.37
C SER A 7 -11.99 5.47 -24.98
N VAL A 8 -12.57 4.86 -23.93
CA VAL A 8 -12.37 5.26 -22.54
C VAL A 8 -11.42 4.27 -21.88
N SER A 9 -10.25 4.75 -21.42
CA SER A 9 -9.32 3.96 -20.60
C SER A 9 -9.32 4.48 -19.16
N PRO A 10 -9.12 3.61 -18.15
CA PRO A 10 -8.92 4.05 -16.78
C PRO A 10 -7.70 4.95 -16.67
N HIS A 11 -7.86 6.08 -16.00
CA HIS A 11 -6.73 6.94 -15.62
C HIS A 11 -5.79 6.18 -14.67
N GLU A 12 -4.52 6.07 -15.05
CA GLU A 12 -3.53 5.16 -14.46
C GLU A 12 -3.31 5.37 -12.95
N THR A 13 -3.44 6.62 -12.47
CA THR A 13 -3.18 6.96 -11.05
C THR A 13 -4.44 7.15 -10.22
N LEU A 14 -5.57 7.56 -10.82
CA LEU A 14 -6.80 7.89 -10.10
C LEU A 14 -7.69 6.68 -9.85
N ASN A 15 -7.50 5.60 -10.60
CA ASN A 15 -8.25 4.36 -10.45
C ASN A 15 -7.55 3.34 -9.55
N THR A 16 -6.65 3.79 -8.67
CA THR A 16 -5.95 2.91 -7.74
C THR A 16 -6.30 3.24 -6.31
N SER A 17 -6.36 2.21 -5.47
CA SER A 17 -6.50 2.34 -4.02
C SER A 17 -5.38 1.57 -3.34
N LYS A 18 -5.01 2.00 -2.12
CA LYS A 18 -3.91 1.41 -1.36
C LYS A 18 -4.37 1.03 0.03
N GLY A 19 -4.14 -0.21 0.40
CA GLY A 19 -4.44 -0.74 1.72
C GLY A 19 -3.21 -1.31 2.40
N VAL A 20 -3.18 -1.24 3.72
CA VAL A 20 -2.14 -1.82 4.56
C VAL A 20 -2.71 -3.05 5.23
N ILE A 21 -1.97 -4.16 5.14
CA ILE A 21 -2.18 -5.36 5.95
C ILE A 21 -1.03 -5.51 6.94
N THR A 22 -1.31 -6.15 8.06
CA THR A 22 -0.32 -6.54 9.06
C THR A 22 -0.38 -8.06 9.20
N CYS A 23 0.66 -8.77 8.77
CA CYS A 23 0.67 -10.23 8.72
C CYS A 23 2.09 -10.74 8.95
N GLY A 24 2.32 -11.48 10.05
CA GLY A 24 3.65 -11.99 10.39
C GLY A 24 4.04 -13.18 9.51
N GLU A 25 3.06 -13.96 9.09
CA GLU A 25 3.19 -15.16 8.28
C GLU A 25 3.72 -14.87 6.87
N LEU A 26 3.47 -13.64 6.38
CA LEU A 26 3.98 -13.18 5.08
C LEU A 26 5.36 -12.53 5.15
N PHE A 27 5.96 -12.39 6.34
CA PHE A 27 7.18 -11.61 6.54
C PHE A 27 8.40 -12.17 5.79
N HIS A 28 8.52 -13.49 5.70
CA HIS A 28 9.61 -14.16 4.98
C HIS A 28 9.26 -14.54 3.55
N VAL A 29 8.05 -14.22 3.10
CA VAL A 29 7.60 -14.55 1.74
C VAL A 29 8.08 -13.44 0.78
N PRO A 30 8.71 -13.78 -0.35
CA PRO A 30 9.09 -12.80 -1.36
C PRO A 30 7.89 -11.99 -1.86
N LEU A 31 8.08 -10.67 -2.06
CA LEU A 31 6.99 -9.77 -2.45
C LEU A 31 6.36 -10.14 -3.80
N ASP A 32 7.15 -10.63 -4.75
CA ASP A 32 6.64 -11.10 -6.06
C ASP A 32 5.70 -12.29 -5.90
N GLY A 33 6.05 -13.24 -5.03
CA GLY A 33 5.19 -14.39 -4.73
C GLY A 33 3.90 -14.01 -3.99
N ILE A 34 3.92 -12.96 -3.17
CA ILE A 34 2.70 -12.42 -2.56
C ILE A 34 1.85 -11.71 -3.63
N THR A 35 2.49 -10.93 -4.51
CA THR A 35 1.81 -10.21 -5.59
C THR A 35 1.10 -11.17 -6.52
N GLU A 36 1.77 -12.21 -7.01
CA GLU A 36 1.21 -13.23 -7.90
C GLU A 36 -0.02 -13.91 -7.27
N LYS A 37 0.07 -14.34 -6.00
CA LYS A 37 -1.03 -15.02 -5.30
C LYS A 37 -2.23 -14.12 -5.05
N LEU A 38 -2.01 -12.83 -4.80
CA LEU A 38 -3.06 -11.86 -4.53
C LEU A 38 -3.57 -11.15 -5.79
N GLN A 39 -2.94 -11.35 -6.95
CA GLN A 39 -3.29 -10.71 -8.21
C GLN A 39 -4.74 -11.02 -8.63
N SER A 40 -5.19 -12.25 -8.38
CA SER A 40 -6.58 -12.69 -8.61
C SER A 40 -7.64 -11.88 -7.84
N GLN A 41 -7.23 -11.19 -6.77
CA GLN A 41 -8.07 -10.32 -5.94
C GLN A 41 -7.87 -8.84 -6.26
N GLY A 42 -7.28 -8.52 -7.42
CA GLY A 42 -7.12 -7.15 -7.91
C GLY A 42 -5.90 -6.41 -7.36
N VAL A 43 -4.98 -7.10 -6.67
CA VAL A 43 -3.71 -6.52 -6.24
C VAL A 43 -2.77 -6.38 -7.44
N SER A 44 -2.32 -5.18 -7.75
CA SER A 44 -1.39 -4.88 -8.84
C SER A 44 0.06 -4.76 -8.36
N HIS A 45 0.27 -4.37 -7.10
CA HIS A 45 1.62 -4.20 -6.55
C HIS A 45 1.64 -4.39 -5.04
N VAL A 46 2.69 -5.04 -4.53
CA VAL A 46 2.93 -5.23 -3.10
C VAL A 46 4.24 -4.60 -2.70
N ARG A 47 4.22 -3.79 -1.64
CA ARG A 47 5.40 -3.14 -1.08
C ARG A 47 5.49 -3.36 0.42
N CYS A 48 6.68 -3.67 0.92
CA CYS A 48 6.93 -3.73 2.37
C CYS A 48 7.15 -2.32 2.96
N ILE A 49 6.57 -2.06 4.14
CA ILE A 49 6.96 -0.91 4.94
C ILE A 49 8.26 -1.25 5.64
N THR A 50 9.30 -0.46 5.37
CA THR A 50 10.62 -0.63 5.96
C THR A 50 10.89 0.44 7.02
N ILE A 51 11.57 0.07 8.09
CA ILE A 51 12.03 1.00 9.11
C ILE A 51 13.55 1.07 9.10
N ARG A 52 14.11 2.22 9.51
CA ARG A 52 15.55 2.33 9.76
C ARG A 52 15.81 2.14 11.25
N ARG A 53 16.67 1.17 11.59
CA ARG A 53 17.21 0.96 12.95
C ARG A 53 18.71 0.78 12.84
N ASP A 54 19.46 1.51 13.64
CA ASP A 54 20.94 1.42 13.68
C ASP A 54 21.61 1.59 12.30
N GLY A 55 21.05 2.47 11.46
CA GLY A 55 21.54 2.71 10.10
C GLY A 55 21.13 1.66 9.06
N GLN A 56 20.54 0.54 9.48
CA GLN A 56 20.08 -0.53 8.59
C GLN A 56 18.59 -0.39 8.25
N LEU A 57 18.23 -0.71 7.01
CA LEU A 57 16.85 -0.80 6.56
C LEU A 57 16.29 -2.20 6.88
N LEU A 58 15.26 -2.26 7.71
CA LEU A 58 14.62 -3.50 8.14
C LEU A 58 13.21 -3.58 7.57
N ASN A 59 12.86 -4.73 7.02
CA ASN A 59 11.49 -5.05 6.64
C ASN A 59 10.62 -5.14 7.90
N THR A 60 9.32 -4.85 7.75
CA THR A 60 8.33 -5.10 8.80
C THR A 60 7.25 -6.07 8.32
N LYS A 61 6.42 -6.55 9.23
CA LYS A 61 5.21 -7.35 8.93
C LYS A 61 4.09 -6.57 8.22
N HIS A 62 4.30 -5.29 7.93
CA HIS A 62 3.30 -4.42 7.31
C HIS A 62 3.55 -4.34 5.80
N LEU A 63 2.53 -4.70 5.03
CA LEU A 63 2.57 -4.64 3.57
C LEU A 63 1.53 -3.65 3.07
N ILE A 64 1.94 -2.83 2.10
CA ILE A 64 1.06 -1.98 1.33
C ILE A 64 0.68 -2.76 0.07
N LEU A 65 -0.62 -3.04 -0.08
CA LEU A 65 -1.21 -3.58 -1.30
C LEU A 65 -1.77 -2.42 -2.11
N THR A 66 -1.41 -2.37 -3.39
CA THR A 66 -1.99 -1.45 -4.36
C THR A 66 -2.99 -2.24 -5.20
N PHE A 67 -4.21 -1.73 -5.31
CA PHE A 67 -5.28 -2.30 -6.11
C PHE A 67 -5.50 -1.46 -7.37
N SER A 68 -5.87 -2.10 -8.47
CA SER A 68 -6.27 -1.44 -9.72
C SER A 68 -7.71 -0.91 -9.71
N SER A 69 -8.36 -0.89 -8.53
CA SER A 69 -9.69 -0.34 -8.31
C SER A 69 -9.61 0.91 -7.43
N HIS A 70 -10.48 1.88 -7.66
CA HIS A 70 -10.63 3.10 -6.86
C HIS A 70 -11.24 2.82 -5.48
N VAL A 71 -11.98 1.71 -5.32
CA VAL A 71 -12.54 1.30 -4.03
C VAL A 71 -11.60 0.31 -3.37
N LEU A 72 -11.22 0.60 -2.11
CA LEU A 72 -10.43 -0.31 -1.30
C LEU A 72 -11.36 -1.41 -0.75
N PRO A 73 -11.06 -2.71 -0.96
CA PRO A 73 -11.82 -3.78 -0.32
C PRO A 73 -11.55 -3.83 1.19
N ASP A 74 -12.48 -4.37 1.97
CA ASP A 74 -12.32 -4.48 3.42
C ASP A 74 -11.27 -5.52 3.83
N TYR A 75 -11.04 -6.53 2.98
CA TYR A 75 -10.12 -7.63 3.26
C TYR A 75 -9.63 -8.31 1.98
N VAL A 76 -8.53 -9.05 2.11
CA VAL A 76 -8.04 -10.03 1.12
C VAL A 76 -7.85 -11.40 1.77
N LYS A 77 -7.83 -12.45 0.96
CA LYS A 77 -7.55 -13.81 1.39
C LYS A 77 -6.13 -14.22 1.01
N ALA A 78 -5.34 -14.67 1.97
CA ALA A 78 -4.03 -15.25 1.75
C ALA A 78 -4.03 -16.69 2.30
N GLY A 79 -4.14 -17.68 1.40
CA GLY A 79 -4.46 -19.05 1.81
C GLY A 79 -5.81 -19.11 2.52
N TYR A 80 -5.84 -19.63 3.74
CA TYR A 80 -7.04 -19.68 4.58
C TYR A 80 -7.27 -18.41 5.41
N MET A 81 -6.30 -17.48 5.44
CA MET A 81 -6.35 -16.29 6.28
C MET A 81 -7.16 -15.18 5.62
N ARG A 82 -8.00 -14.50 6.41
CA ARG A 82 -8.69 -13.26 6.02
C ARG A 82 -7.97 -12.06 6.62
N LEU A 83 -7.29 -11.28 5.78
CA LEU A 83 -6.47 -10.14 6.20
C LEU A 83 -7.24 -8.84 5.96
N SER A 84 -7.60 -8.14 7.04
CA SER A 84 -8.29 -6.85 6.96
C SER A 84 -7.39 -5.75 6.44
N LEU A 85 -7.93 -4.90 5.59
CA LEU A 85 -7.22 -3.76 4.99
C LEU A 85 -7.49 -2.49 5.78
N ARG A 86 -6.44 -1.70 5.97
CA ARG A 86 -6.52 -0.33 6.48
C ARG A 86 -6.13 0.64 5.37
N PRO A 87 -6.86 1.74 5.12
CA PRO A 87 -6.44 2.72 4.13
C PRO A 87 -5.00 3.19 4.36
N CYS A 88 -4.20 3.23 3.30
CA CYS A 88 -2.80 3.67 3.38
C CYS A 88 -2.75 5.20 3.54
N ILE A 89 -2.29 5.68 4.70
CA ILE A 89 -2.05 7.11 4.94
C ILE A 89 -0.58 7.41 4.60
N PRO A 90 -0.30 8.18 3.53
CA PRO A 90 1.07 8.53 3.18
C PRO A 90 1.67 9.46 4.24
N ASN A 91 2.99 9.40 4.41
CA ASN A 91 3.68 10.37 5.25
C ASN A 91 3.40 11.78 4.72
N PRO A 92 3.08 12.76 5.59
CA PRO A 92 2.85 14.14 5.17
C PRO A 92 3.98 14.62 4.27
N LEU A 93 3.63 15.15 3.11
CA LEU A 93 4.60 15.70 2.19
C LEU A 93 5.24 16.95 2.81
N ARG A 94 6.54 17.12 2.60
CA ARG A 94 7.26 18.30 3.08
C ARG A 94 6.70 19.54 2.37
N CYS A 95 5.91 20.35 3.07
CA CYS A 95 5.49 21.64 2.59
C CYS A 95 6.63 22.65 2.79
N PHE A 96 7.17 23.22 1.70
CA PHE A 96 8.24 24.22 1.76
C PHE A 96 7.87 25.49 2.55
N LYS A 97 6.56 25.75 2.74
CA LYS A 97 6.07 26.88 3.56
C LYS A 97 5.91 26.55 5.05
N CYS A 98 5.81 25.27 5.43
CA CYS A 98 5.55 24.85 6.83
C CYS A 98 6.79 24.39 7.60
N VAL A 99 7.99 24.46 7.00
CA VAL A 99 9.24 23.84 7.53
C VAL A 99 9.81 24.54 8.79
N SER A 100 9.14 25.52 9.38
CA SER A 100 9.57 26.06 10.69
C SER A 100 9.22 25.16 11.89
N GLY A 101 8.43 24.10 11.69
CA GLY A 101 8.07 23.15 12.75
C GLY A 101 8.28 21.72 12.30
N ILE A 102 9.45 21.15 12.62
CA ILE A 102 9.66 19.71 12.49
C ILE A 102 8.67 19.03 13.45
N LEU A 103 7.70 18.29 12.92
CA LEU A 103 6.93 17.32 13.68
C LEU A 103 7.91 16.20 14.09
N LYS A 104 8.68 16.44 15.16
CA LYS A 104 9.29 15.34 15.93
C LYS A 104 8.11 14.59 16.52
N LEU A 105 7.73 13.48 15.90
CA LEU A 105 6.94 12.45 16.59
C LEU A 105 7.69 12.17 17.90
N PRO A 106 7.05 12.31 19.07
CA PRO A 106 7.71 11.96 20.32
C PRO A 106 8.09 10.49 20.23
N ALA A 107 9.38 10.20 20.44
CA ALA A 107 9.81 8.86 20.78
C ALA A 107 8.99 8.44 22.01
N ALA A 108 8.21 7.38 21.87
CA ALA A 108 7.57 6.75 23.01
C ALA A 108 8.70 6.27 23.94
N GLY A 109 8.87 6.96 25.07
CA GLY A 109 9.70 6.48 26.17
C GLY A 109 8.95 5.39 26.93
N HIS A 110 9.64 4.31 27.28
CA HIS A 110 10.13 4.01 28.63
C HIS A 110 11.22 2.94 28.51
#